data_AF-A0A967YVE0-F1
#
_entry.id   AF-A0A967YVE0-F1
#
_cell.length_a   1.000
_cell.length_b   1.000
_cell.length_c   1.000
_cell.angle_alpha   90.00
_cell.angle_beta   90.00
_cell.angle_gamma   90.00
#
_symmetry.space_group_name_H-M   'P 1'
#
loop_
_entity.id
_entity.type
_entity.pdbx_description
1 polymer ?
#
loop_
_entity_poly.entity_id
_entity_poly.type
_entity_poly.pdbx_seq_one_letter_code
_entity_poly.pdbx_strand_id
1 'polypeptide(L)' 'MNAKSDIEQRLLTVKEISKYLSFPLSTVYLMVERKEIPFKRFGKKLIRFDKKEIDEWIDMQYDRQYRRN' A
#
# COMPACT_ATOMS: atom_id res chain seq x y z
N MET A 1 -24.42 6.10 10.78
CA MET A 1 -23.65 5.44 9.72
C MET A 1 -22.62 6.43 9.19
N ASN A 2 -21.35 6.02 9.10
CA ASN A 2 -20.22 6.95 8.94
C ASN A 2 -20.19 7.52 7.51
N ALA A 3 -20.44 8.81 7.39
CA ALA A 3 -20.29 9.56 6.15
C ALA A 3 -18.79 9.63 5.80
N LYS A 4 -18.30 8.67 5.02
CA LYS A 4 -17.02 8.84 4.31
C LYS A 4 -17.37 9.46 2.96
N SER A 5 -17.20 10.79 2.93
CA SER A 5 -17.30 11.64 1.77
C SER A 5 -16.54 11.08 0.57
N ASP A 6 -17.12 11.28 -0.60
CA ASP A 6 -16.68 10.94 -1.96
C ASP A 6 -15.43 11.74 -2.39
N ILE A 7 -14.42 11.79 -1.53
CA ILE A 7 -13.07 12.23 -1.87
C ILE A 7 -12.31 10.94 -2.06
N GLU A 8 -12.00 10.57 -3.30
CA GLU A 8 -11.20 9.38 -3.62
C GLU A 8 -10.09 9.22 -2.57
N GLN A 9 -10.18 8.15 -1.76
CA GLN A 9 -9.31 7.99 -0.59
C GLN A 9 -7.88 7.71 -1.05
N ARG A 10 -7.16 8.78 -1.43
CA ARG A 10 -5.79 8.75 -1.93
C ARG A 10 -4.85 8.03 -0.96
N LEU A 11 -5.13 8.13 0.34
CA LEU A 11 -4.35 7.51 1.40
C LEU A 11 -5.12 6.34 2.03
N LEU A 12 -4.60 5.14 1.80
CA LEU A 12 -5.10 3.89 2.36
C LEU A 12 -4.42 3.58 3.70
N THR A 13 -5.15 2.95 4.60
CA THR A 13 -4.65 2.36 5.84
C THR A 13 -4.01 0.99 5.58
N VAL A 14 -3.28 0.45 6.56
CA VAL A 14 -2.73 -0.92 6.50
C VAL A 14 -3.83 -1.97 6.27
N LYS A 15 -5.04 -1.76 6.82
CA LYS A 15 -6.18 -2.65 6.61
C LYS A 15 -6.75 -2.56 5.20
N GLU A 16 -6.80 -1.36 4.64
CA GLU A 16 -7.29 -1.16 3.28
C GLU A 16 -6.29 -1.70 2.26
N ILE A 17 -4.98 -1.48 2.45
CA ILE A 17 -3.96 -2.02 1.54
C ILE A 17 -3.87 -3.55 1.59
N SER A 18 -4.05 -4.14 2.77
CA SER A 18 -4.13 -5.60 2.94
C SER A 18 -5.27 -6.19 2.13
N LYS A 19 -6.44 -5.54 2.12
CA LYS A 19 -7.58 -5.95 1.28
C LYS A 19 -7.30 -5.69 -0.20
N TYR A 20 -6.68 -4.57 -0.54
CA TYR A 20 -6.38 -4.19 -1.91
C TYR A 20 -5.43 -5.18 -2.60
N LEU A 21 -4.34 -5.54 -1.91
CA LEU A 21 -3.33 -6.48 -2.42
C LEU A 21 -3.69 -7.96 -2.14
N SER A 22 -4.81 -8.21 -1.44
CA SER A 22 -5.18 -9.55 -0.93
C SER A 22 -4.06 -10.22 -0.12
N PHE A 23 -3.31 -9.43 0.66
CA PHE A 23 -2.24 -9.92 1.53
C PHE A 23 -2.67 -9.94 3.00
N PRO A 24 -2.17 -10.91 3.81
CA PRO A 24 -2.34 -10.87 5.25
C PRO A 24 -1.78 -9.57 5.84
N LEU A 25 -2.46 -9.03 6.86
CA LEU A 25 -2.00 -7.83 7.59
C LEU A 25 -0.56 -7.97 8.08
N SER A 26 -0.19 -9.14 8.61
CA SER A 26 1.17 -9.47 9.06
C SER A 26 2.19 -9.32 7.92
N THR A 27 1.86 -9.80 6.73
CA THR A 27 2.72 -9.66 5.54
C THR A 27 2.89 -8.18 5.18
N VAL A 28 1.81 -7.40 5.18
CA VAL A 28 1.91 -5.96 4.90
C VAL A 28 2.80 -5.25 5.93
N TYR A 29 2.67 -5.57 7.23
CA TYR A 29 3.56 -5.01 8.25
C TYR A 29 5.03 -5.40 8.03
N LEU A 30 5.30 -6.65 7.67
CA LEU A 30 6.64 -7.13 7.34
C LEU A 30 7.23 -6.40 6.12
N MET A 31 6.44 -6.20 5.07
CA MET A 31 6.86 -5.46 3.88
C MET A 31 7.18 -4.00 4.20
N VAL A 32 6.41 -3.37 5.10
CA VAL A 32 6.69 -2.01 5.57
C VAL A 32 7.98 -1.97 6.39
N GLU A 33 8.19 -2.93 7.28
CA GLU A 33 9.42 -3.03 8.09
C GLU A 33 10.66 -3.21 7.20
N ARG A 34 10.55 -4.08 6.18
CA ARG A 34 11.58 -4.33 5.17
C ARG A 34 11.72 -3.22 4.13
N LYS A 35 10.82 -2.23 4.12
CA LYS A 35 10.75 -1.15 3.12
C LYS A 35 10.63 -1.67 1.68
N GLU A 36 9.95 -2.80 1.50
CA GLU A 36 9.71 -3.42 0.19
C GLU A 36 8.52 -2.80 -0.54
N ILE A 37 7.59 -2.20 0.20
CA ILE A 37 6.38 -1.53 -0.29
C ILE A 37 6.46 -0.02 0.00
N PRO A 38 6.03 0.86 -0.90
CA PRO A 38 6.00 2.29 -0.64
C PRO A 38 5.00 2.63 0.47
N PHE A 39 5.43 3.41 1.46
CA PHE A 39 4.56 3.85 2.55
C PHE A 39 4.93 5.25 3.03
N LYS A 40 3.94 5.96 3.55
CA LYS A 40 4.07 7.29 4.16
C LYS A 40 3.83 7.18 5.66
N ARG A 41 4.84 7.58 6.44
CA ARG A 41 4.75 7.60 7.90
C ARG A 41 4.40 9.01 8.39
N PHE A 42 3.27 9.13 9.07
CA PHE A 42 2.81 10.36 9.70
C PHE A 42 2.96 10.24 11.22
N GLY A 43 4.07 10.76 11.76
CA GLY A 43 4.38 10.66 13.19
C GLY A 43 4.81 9.25 13.63
N LYS A 44 4.66 8.93 14.93
CA LYS A 44 5.26 7.72 15.54
C LYS A 44 4.58 6.41 15.14
N LYS A 45 3.27 6.42 14.86
CA LYS A 45 2.47 5.18 14.68
C LYS A 45 1.54 5.17 13.46
N LEU A 46 1.32 6.32 12.80
CA LEU A 46 0.38 6.37 11.69
C LEU A 46 1.10 6.08 10.38
N ILE A 47 0.69 5.00 9.70
CA ILE A 47 1.18 4.62 8.39
C ILE A 47 0.01 4.72 7.41
N ARG A 48 0.28 5.30 6.25
CA ARG A 48 -0.65 5.45 5.13
C ARG A 48 0.05 5.05 3.84
N PHE A 49 -0.73 4.58 2.88
CA PHE A 49 -0.26 4.17 1.57
C PHE A 49 -0.93 5.04 0.53
N ASP A 50 -0.15 5.69 -0.33
CA ASP A 50 -0.73 6.44 -1.44
C ASP A 50 -1.12 5.45 -2.54
N LYS A 51 -2.39 5.41 -2.92
CA LYS A 51 -2.89 4.43 -3.90
C LYS A 51 -2.11 4.50 -5.20
N LYS A 52 -1.82 5.71 -5.70
CA LYS A 52 -1.07 5.91 -6.94
C LYS A 52 0.35 5.34 -6.87
N GLU A 53 1.01 5.54 -5.73
CA GLU A 53 2.37 5.05 -5.50
C GLU A 53 2.41 3.52 -5.40
N ILE A 54 1.33 2.92 -4.87
CA ILE A 54 1.17 1.47 -4.83
C ILE A 54 0.92 0.92 -6.22
N ASP A 55 0.05 1.54 -7.01
CA ASP A 55 -0.24 1.10 -8.38
C ASP A 55 1.04 1.13 -9.23
N GLU A 56 1.82 2.22 -9.16
CA GLU A 56 3.13 2.33 -9.81
C GLU A 56 4.11 1.24 -9.31
N TRP A 57 4.12 0.97 -8.01
CA TRP A 57 4.95 -0.09 -7.44
C TRP A 57 4.56 -1.48 -7.95
N ILE A 58 3.26 -1.78 -8.07
CA ILE A 58 2.77 -3.03 -8.64
C ILE A 58 3.34 -3.19 -10.06
N ASP A 59 3.18 -2.17 -10.91
CA ASP A 59 3.70 -2.18 -12.28
C ASP A 59 5.21 -2.40 -12.33
N MET A 60 5.98 -1.75 -11.43
CA MET A 60 7.42 -1.97 -11.31
C MET A 60 7.78 -3.39 -10.85
N GLN A 61 6.98 -4.03 -10.00
CA GLN A 61 7.21 -5.43 -9.61
C GLN A 61 6.95 -6.37 -10.78
N TYR A 62 5.85 -6.16 -11.52
CA TYR A 62 5.57 -6.91 -12.74
C TYR A 62 6.70 -6.75 -13.76
N ASP A 63 7.13 -5.51 -14.04
CA ASP A 63 8.20 -5.26 -15.00
C ASP A 63 9.51 -5.95 -14.59
N ARG A 64 9.90 -5.90 -13.31
CA ARG A 64 11.10 -6.59 -12.82
C ARG A 64 11.06 -8.10 -12.95
N GLN A 65 9.89 -8.71 -12.77
CA GLN A 65 9.71 -10.17 -12.82
C GLN A 65 9.60 -10.68 -14.26
N TYR A 66 8.91 -9.94 -15.13
CA TYR A 66 8.55 -10.40 -16.48
C TYR A 66 9.44 -9.82 -17.60
N ARG A 67 10.08 -8.66 -17.41
CA ARG A 67 10.95 -8.02 -18.42
C ARG A 67 12.42 -8.48 -18.36
N ARG A 68 12.70 -9.54 -17.59
CA ARG A 68 14.03 -10.14 -17.44
C ARG A 68 14.32 -11.27 -18.45
N ASN A 69 13.48 -11.41 -19.47
CA ASN A 69 13.68 -12.29 -20.64
C ASN A 69 14.11 -11.48 -21.86
#